data_AF-A0A495ZPY2-F1
#
_entry.id   AF-A0A495ZPY2-F1
#
_cell.length_a   1.000
_cell.length_b   1.000
_cell.length_c   1.000
_cell.angle_alpha   90.00
_cell.angle_beta   90.00
_cell.angle_gamma   90.00
#
_symmetry.space_group_name_H-M   'P 1'
#
loop_
_entity.id
_entity.type
_entity.pdbx_description
1 polymer ?
#
loop_
_entity_poly.entity_id
_entity_poly.type
_entity_poly.pdbx_seq_one_letter_code
_entity_poly.pdbx_strand_id
1 'polypeptide(L)'
;MKTKLTRRIVASFLAIPTVLLFVIFSLNAEDAHKKHEGHQHGDHAADGEKVRCAIDGMMMKASAMIKVEQDEKAYYFCNKMQAEMFKANPDKYLQTISVGNLTFDLNVLTTDAYKMMMSHMGMEGMIKADEVKGKTHYFSIYPTQDHGEIALGDVKLAIQVTNTEGETRMALLKYSKMMRTYQGFITMPKGTEHEVRVRVTTPAVKISL
;
A
#
# COMPACT_ATOMS: atom_id res chain seq x y z
N MET A 1 64.51 26.95 -2.09
CA MET A 1 65.98 26.77 -2.26
C MET A 1 66.39 25.53 -1.45
N LYS A 2 66.90 24.50 -2.15
CA LYS A 2 67.74 23.32 -1.76
C LYS A 2 68.01 23.09 -0.24
N THR A 3 68.04 21.91 0.39
CA THR A 3 68.05 20.45 0.05
C THR A 3 68.25 19.68 1.39
N LYS A 4 67.91 18.37 1.39
CA LYS A 4 68.45 17.20 2.16
C LYS A 4 67.26 16.38 2.68
N LEU A 5 66.84 15.23 2.13
CA LEU A 5 67.50 13.98 1.70
C LEU A 5 68.39 13.34 2.76
N THR A 6 67.86 12.32 3.45
CA THR A 6 68.59 11.07 3.76
C THR A 6 67.63 9.91 4.00
N ARG A 7 67.84 8.84 3.22
CA ARG A 7 67.25 7.50 3.28
C ARG A 7 67.53 6.80 4.62
N ARG A 8 66.64 5.91 5.04
CA ARG A 8 67.01 4.52 5.41
C ARG A 8 65.98 3.52 4.92
N ILE A 9 66.49 2.60 4.10
CA ILE A 9 65.88 1.35 3.62
C ILE A 9 66.25 0.29 4.65
N VAL A 10 65.31 -0.54 5.08
CA VAL A 10 65.58 -1.92 5.52
C VAL A 10 64.45 -2.81 4.98
N ALA A 11 64.79 -3.52 3.90
CA ALA A 11 64.27 -4.81 3.45
C ALA A 11 64.40 -5.86 4.59
N SER A 12 63.71 -6.99 4.72
CA SER A 12 62.86 -7.83 3.88
C SER A 12 62.42 -9.01 4.78
N PHE A 13 61.70 -9.96 4.17
CA PHE A 13 61.46 -11.36 4.56
C PHE A 13 60.12 -11.63 5.27
N LEU A 14 59.10 -12.06 4.52
CA LEU A 14 58.80 -13.46 4.13
C LEU A 14 58.57 -14.39 5.32
N ALA A 15 57.32 -14.81 5.53
CA ALA A 15 56.92 -16.22 5.67
C ALA A 15 55.40 -16.34 5.96
N ILE A 16 54.64 -16.72 4.93
CA ILE A 16 53.47 -17.63 4.99
C ILE A 16 54.09 -19.04 4.84
N PRO A 17 53.58 -20.20 5.35
CA PRO A 17 52.20 -20.55 5.76
C PRO A 17 52.11 -21.33 7.10
N THR A 18 50.91 -21.52 7.65
CA THR A 18 50.42 -22.89 7.97
C THR A 18 48.96 -22.90 8.39
N VAL A 19 48.24 -23.79 7.72
CA VAL A 19 46.92 -24.32 8.05
C VAL A 19 46.96 -24.94 9.45
N LEU A 20 46.02 -24.59 10.32
CA LEU A 20 45.61 -25.49 11.40
C LEU A 20 44.10 -25.50 11.55
N LEU A 21 43.57 -26.61 11.06
CA LEU A 21 42.21 -27.11 11.20
C LEU A 21 41.96 -27.42 12.68
N PHE A 22 41.10 -26.65 13.35
CA PHE A 22 40.51 -27.05 14.64
C PHE A 22 39.03 -27.34 14.43
N VAL A 23 38.73 -28.62 14.25
CA VAL A 23 37.38 -29.18 14.34
C VAL A 23 37.05 -29.29 15.82
N ILE A 24 36.15 -28.45 16.31
CA ILE A 24 35.54 -28.62 17.63
C ILE A 24 34.28 -29.46 17.43
N PHE A 25 34.36 -30.75 17.75
CA PHE A 25 33.19 -31.59 18.00
C PHE A 25 32.76 -31.40 19.45
N SER A 26 31.54 -30.91 19.68
CA SER A 26 30.77 -31.18 20.89
C SER A 26 29.27 -31.03 20.63
N LEU A 27 28.60 -32.17 20.64
CA LEU A 27 27.25 -32.47 21.17
C LEU A 27 26.14 -31.43 20.99
N ASN A 28 25.06 -31.78 20.27
CA ASN A 28 23.86 -32.40 20.87
C ASN A 28 22.68 -32.47 19.90
N ALA A 29 21.96 -33.58 20.06
CA ALA A 29 20.52 -33.79 19.89
C ALA A 29 19.83 -33.29 18.61
N GLU A 30 19.36 -34.27 17.85
CA GLU A 30 18.21 -34.16 16.96
C GLU A 30 17.05 -33.43 17.64
N ASP A 31 16.67 -32.28 17.08
CA ASP A 31 15.32 -31.77 17.22
C ASP A 31 14.84 -31.31 15.85
N ALA A 32 13.83 -32.02 15.36
CA ALA A 32 13.25 -31.85 14.03
C ALA A 32 12.41 -30.58 13.99
N HIS A 33 13.04 -29.43 13.73
CA HIS A 33 12.33 -28.21 13.34
C HIS A 33 12.40 -27.99 11.84
N LYS A 34 11.27 -28.22 11.18
CA LYS A 34 10.96 -27.75 9.83
C LYS A 34 11.26 -26.26 9.75
N LYS A 35 12.36 -25.91 9.06
CA LYS A 35 12.76 -24.55 8.75
C LYS A 35 11.71 -23.96 7.81
N HIS A 36 10.84 -23.10 8.33
CA HIS A 36 10.18 -22.12 7.47
C HIS A 36 11.27 -21.21 6.92
N GLU A 37 11.38 -21.15 5.59
CA GLU A 37 12.25 -20.21 4.91
C GLU A 37 11.83 -18.79 5.31
N GLY A 38 12.60 -18.21 6.24
CA GLY A 38 12.49 -16.81 6.58
C GLY A 38 12.81 -16.01 5.34
N HIS A 39 11.83 -15.22 4.87
CA HIS A 39 12.11 -14.12 3.98
C HIS A 39 13.09 -13.18 4.68
N GLN A 40 14.34 -13.21 4.22
CA GLN A 40 15.35 -12.23 4.55
C GLN A 40 14.81 -10.84 4.17
N HIS A 41 14.60 -10.00 5.18
CA HIS A 41 14.57 -8.56 4.98
C HIS A 41 16.00 -8.11 4.73
N GLY A 42 16.42 -8.22 3.46
CA GLY A 42 17.68 -7.69 2.97
C GLY A 42 17.71 -6.17 3.03
N ASP A 43 18.88 -5.67 3.39
CA ASP A 43 19.24 -4.29 3.66
C ASP A 43 18.82 -3.27 2.59
N HIS A 44 18.64 -2.05 3.10
CA HIS A 44 18.42 -0.76 2.46
C HIS A 44 19.10 -0.58 1.08
N ALA A 45 18.41 -0.98 0.02
CA ALA A 45 18.65 -0.47 -1.33
C ALA A 45 17.87 0.83 -1.50
N ALA A 46 18.52 1.87 -2.05
CA ALA A 46 17.94 3.17 -2.37
C ALA A 46 16.50 3.03 -2.88
N ASP A 47 15.57 3.74 -2.23
CA ASP A 47 14.13 3.60 -2.45
C ASP A 47 13.80 4.09 -3.86
N GLY A 48 13.83 3.18 -4.84
CA GLY A 48 13.37 3.46 -6.19
C GLY A 48 11.93 3.97 -6.15
N GLU A 49 11.59 4.84 -7.10
CA GLU A 49 10.29 5.50 -7.15
C GLU A 49 9.13 4.49 -6.96
N LYS A 50 8.44 4.63 -5.82
CA LYS A 50 7.26 3.82 -5.50
C LYS A 50 6.05 4.46 -6.17
N VAL A 51 5.33 3.66 -6.94
CA VAL A 51 4.10 4.07 -7.61
C VAL A 51 2.91 3.38 -6.96
N ARG A 52 1.72 3.96 -7.16
CA ARG A 52 0.49 3.51 -6.53
C ARG A 52 -0.31 2.62 -7.46
N CYS A 53 -0.85 1.53 -6.93
CA CYS A 53 -1.83 0.71 -7.63
C CYS A 53 -3.15 1.46 -7.76
N ALA A 54 -3.68 1.59 -8.97
CA ALA A 54 -4.91 2.34 -9.22
C ALA A 54 -6.15 1.68 -8.60
N ILE A 55 -6.12 0.36 -8.35
CA ILE A 55 -7.24 -0.38 -7.78
C ILE A 55 -7.15 -0.47 -6.26
N ASP A 56 -6.15 -1.14 -5.71
CA ASP A 56 -6.08 -1.38 -4.25
C ASP A 56 -5.39 -0.24 -3.48
N GLY A 57 -4.72 0.67 -4.18
CA GLY A 57 -3.98 1.78 -3.57
C GLY A 57 -2.62 1.39 -2.99
N MET A 58 -2.15 0.15 -3.12
CA MET A 58 -0.86 -0.28 -2.57
C MET A 58 0.31 0.47 -3.23
N MET A 59 1.30 0.86 -2.43
CA MET A 59 2.54 1.49 -2.91
C MET A 59 3.62 0.42 -3.09
N MET A 60 4.11 0.24 -4.32
CA MET A 60 5.17 -0.72 -4.64
C MET A 60 6.18 -0.10 -5.62
N LYS A 61 7.33 -0.75 -5.80
CA LYS A 61 8.31 -0.34 -6.82
C LYS A 61 7.67 -0.44 -8.21
N ALA A 62 7.81 0.60 -9.04
CA ALA A 62 7.25 0.61 -10.40
C ALA A 62 7.65 -0.63 -11.22
N SER A 63 8.89 -1.12 -11.06
CA SER A 63 9.39 -2.32 -11.75
C SER A 63 8.69 -3.62 -11.35
N ALA A 64 7.99 -3.65 -10.22
CA ALA A 64 7.25 -4.81 -9.72
C ALA A 64 5.75 -4.78 -10.09
N MET A 65 5.32 -3.76 -10.84
CA MET A 65 3.93 -3.52 -11.17
C MET A 65 3.68 -3.58 -12.67
N ILE A 66 2.44 -3.82 -13.05
CA ILE A 66 2.00 -3.77 -14.45
C ILE A 66 1.61 -2.33 -14.77
N LYS A 67 2.23 -1.75 -15.79
CA LYS A 67 1.92 -0.41 -16.31
C LYS A 67 0.90 -0.52 -17.44
N VAL A 68 -0.15 0.30 -17.40
CA VAL A 68 -1.12 0.50 -18.49
C VAL A 68 -1.16 1.98 -18.81
N GLU A 69 -0.95 2.33 -20.08
CA GLU A 69 -1.10 3.70 -20.59
C GLU A 69 -2.54 3.89 -21.07
N GLN A 70 -3.23 4.91 -20.58
CA GLN A 70 -4.59 5.25 -21.00
C GLN A 70 -4.84 6.75 -20.79
N ASP A 71 -5.48 7.42 -21.75
CA ASP A 71 -5.78 8.86 -21.71
C ASP A 71 -4.55 9.73 -21.37
N GLU A 72 -3.41 9.40 -21.99
CA GLU A 72 -2.10 10.05 -21.78
C GLU A 72 -1.56 9.96 -20.34
N LYS A 73 -2.14 9.08 -19.52
CA LYS A 73 -1.71 8.80 -18.15
C LYS A 73 -1.25 7.35 -17.99
N ALA A 74 -0.20 7.18 -17.18
CA ALA A 74 0.30 5.88 -16.77
C ALA A 74 -0.38 5.40 -15.48
N TYR A 75 -1.10 4.29 -15.54
CA TYR A 75 -1.67 3.61 -14.37
C TYR A 75 -0.85 2.36 -14.04
N TYR A 76 -0.67 2.08 -12.75
CA TYR A 76 0.06 0.92 -12.26
C TYR A 76 -0.88 -0.03 -11.52
N PHE A 77 -0.62 -1.33 -11.62
CA PHE A 77 -1.42 -2.38 -10.99
C PHE A 77 -0.52 -3.44 -10.34
N CYS A 78 -0.91 -3.92 -9.16
CA CYS A 78 -0.13 -4.93 -8.42
C CYS A 78 -0.09 -6.27 -9.18
N ASN A 79 -1.10 -6.56 -9.99
CA ASN A 79 -1.17 -7.81 -10.76
C ASN A 79 -2.01 -7.67 -12.05
N LYS A 80 -1.95 -8.70 -12.89
CA LYS A 80 -2.61 -8.73 -14.20
C LYS A 80 -4.13 -8.60 -14.09
N MET A 81 -4.73 -9.25 -13.10
CA MET A 81 -6.17 -9.21 -12.92
C MET A 81 -6.66 -7.78 -12.64
N GLN A 82 -5.94 -7.01 -11.82
CA GLN A 82 -6.29 -5.62 -11.55
C GLN A 82 -6.17 -4.74 -12.81
N ALA A 83 -5.12 -4.94 -13.61
CA ALA A 83 -4.99 -4.24 -14.89
C ALA A 83 -6.14 -4.57 -15.85
N GLU A 84 -6.56 -5.83 -15.94
CA GLU A 84 -7.67 -6.25 -16.80
C GLU A 84 -9.03 -5.77 -16.28
N MET A 85 -9.25 -5.77 -14.95
CA MET A 85 -10.43 -5.18 -14.33
C MET A 85 -10.56 -3.71 -14.70
N PHE A 86 -9.46 -2.95 -14.59
CA PHE A 86 -9.42 -1.54 -14.93
C PHE A 86 -9.76 -1.28 -16.41
N LYS A 87 -9.08 -1.97 -17.34
CA LYS A 87 -9.33 -1.82 -18.79
C LYS A 87 -10.78 -2.11 -19.19
N ALA A 88 -11.44 -3.03 -18.50
CA ALA A 88 -12.81 -3.40 -18.81
C ALA A 88 -13.82 -2.29 -18.45
N ASN A 89 -13.54 -1.46 -17.43
CA ASN A 89 -14.42 -0.37 -17.02
C ASN A 89 -13.65 0.67 -16.17
N PRO A 90 -12.87 1.57 -16.78
CA PRO A 90 -11.98 2.49 -16.06
C PRO A 90 -12.74 3.44 -15.12
N ASP A 91 -13.87 3.99 -15.59
CA ASP A 91 -14.70 4.96 -14.85
C ASP A 91 -15.30 4.41 -13.55
N LYS A 92 -15.41 3.07 -13.46
CA LYS A 92 -15.84 2.39 -12.24
C LYS A 92 -14.79 2.46 -11.12
N TYR A 93 -13.51 2.43 -11.48
CA TYR A 93 -12.43 2.24 -10.50
C TYR A 93 -11.69 3.53 -10.17
N LEU A 94 -11.76 4.55 -11.02
CA LEU A 94 -11.13 5.83 -10.78
C LEU A 94 -12.13 6.96 -11.00
N GLN A 95 -12.58 7.54 -9.90
CA GLN A 95 -13.28 8.83 -9.91
C GLN A 95 -12.42 9.86 -9.20
N THR A 96 -12.09 10.94 -9.91
CA THR A 96 -11.34 12.05 -9.32
C THR A 96 -12.29 13.04 -8.65
N ILE A 97 -12.13 13.26 -7.35
CA ILE A 97 -12.95 14.19 -6.56
C ILE A 97 -12.05 15.25 -5.94
N SER A 98 -12.42 16.53 -6.07
CA SER A 98 -11.67 17.64 -5.46
C SER A 98 -12.39 18.19 -4.22
N VAL A 99 -11.68 18.32 -3.10
CA VAL A 99 -12.13 18.98 -1.88
C VAL A 99 -11.15 20.10 -1.53
N GLY A 100 -11.52 21.35 -1.82
CA GLY A 100 -10.58 22.47 -1.72
C GLY A 100 -9.46 22.32 -2.76
N ASN A 101 -8.20 22.34 -2.31
CA ASN A 101 -7.02 22.08 -3.13
C ASN A 101 -6.60 20.59 -3.17
N LEU A 102 -7.31 19.71 -2.46
CA LEU A 102 -7.01 18.28 -2.43
C LEU A 102 -7.76 17.58 -3.54
N THR A 103 -7.04 16.84 -4.37
CA THR A 103 -7.60 15.94 -5.37
C THR A 103 -7.44 14.51 -4.89
N PHE A 104 -8.52 13.73 -4.94
CA PHE A 104 -8.55 12.32 -4.54
C PHE A 104 -8.97 11.45 -5.70
N ASP A 105 -8.35 10.28 -5.83
CA ASP A 105 -8.89 9.18 -6.60
C ASP A 105 -9.71 8.27 -5.68
N LEU A 106 -10.90 7.92 -6.15
CA LEU A 106 -11.86 7.06 -5.50
C LEU A 106 -12.02 5.78 -6.30
N ASN A 107 -11.94 4.64 -5.61
CA ASN A 107 -12.34 3.35 -6.14
C ASN A 107 -13.53 2.78 -5.36
N VAL A 108 -14.47 2.17 -6.09
CA VAL A 108 -15.66 1.52 -5.55
C VAL A 108 -15.73 0.08 -6.07
N LEU A 109 -15.74 -0.87 -5.14
CA LEU A 109 -15.89 -2.29 -5.42
C LEU A 109 -17.16 -2.82 -4.75
N THR A 110 -17.81 -3.83 -5.34
CA THR A 110 -18.77 -4.63 -4.56
C THR A 110 -18.00 -5.38 -3.48
N THR A 111 -18.68 -5.71 -2.38
CA THR A 111 -18.10 -6.51 -1.30
C THR A 111 -17.53 -7.83 -1.82
N ASP A 112 -18.19 -8.47 -2.77
CA ASP A 112 -17.73 -9.74 -3.34
C ASP A 112 -16.49 -9.54 -4.22
N ALA A 113 -16.46 -8.47 -5.04
CA ALA A 113 -15.26 -8.11 -5.80
C ALA A 113 -14.06 -7.81 -4.90
N TYR A 114 -14.29 -7.10 -3.79
CA TYR A 114 -13.28 -6.86 -2.77
C TYR A 114 -12.77 -8.17 -2.16
N LYS A 115 -13.66 -9.09 -1.76
CA LYS A 115 -13.27 -10.40 -1.21
C LYS A 115 -12.46 -11.22 -2.22
N MET A 116 -12.88 -11.27 -3.48
CA MET A 116 -12.15 -11.95 -4.54
C MET A 116 -10.74 -11.35 -4.73
N MET A 117 -10.64 -10.02 -4.75
CA MET A 117 -9.34 -9.33 -4.82
C MET A 117 -8.43 -9.73 -3.66
N MET A 118 -8.93 -9.67 -2.42
CA MET A 118 -8.16 -10.01 -1.22
C MET A 118 -7.76 -11.49 -1.19
N SER A 119 -8.63 -12.40 -1.63
CA SER A 119 -8.33 -13.83 -1.70
C SER A 119 -7.21 -14.12 -2.71
N HIS A 120 -7.25 -13.48 -3.89
CA HIS A 120 -6.18 -13.60 -4.88
C HIS A 120 -4.84 -13.04 -4.42
N MET A 121 -4.85 -12.08 -3.50
CA MET A 121 -3.64 -11.57 -2.86
C MET A 121 -3.15 -12.45 -1.69
N GLY A 122 -3.85 -13.54 -1.37
CA GLY A 122 -3.55 -14.37 -0.20
C GLY A 122 -3.87 -13.67 1.14
N MET A 123 -4.71 -12.63 1.12
CA MET A 123 -5.01 -11.76 2.26
C MET A 123 -6.44 -11.93 2.77
N GLU A 124 -7.14 -13.00 2.40
CA GLU A 124 -8.54 -13.24 2.81
C GLU A 124 -8.71 -13.26 4.33
N GLY A 125 -7.73 -13.81 5.06
CA GLY A 125 -7.71 -13.84 6.53
C GLY A 125 -7.64 -12.46 7.19
N MET A 126 -7.37 -11.40 6.43
CA MET A 126 -7.37 -10.02 6.92
C MET A 126 -8.77 -9.36 6.83
N ILE A 127 -9.74 -10.01 6.18
CA ILE A 127 -11.11 -9.49 6.09
C ILE A 127 -11.84 -9.74 7.41
N LYS A 128 -12.18 -8.67 8.10
CA LYS A 128 -12.98 -8.72 9.33
C LYS A 128 -14.45 -8.90 8.98
N ALA A 129 -15.01 -10.06 9.34
CA ALA A 129 -16.38 -10.43 8.97
C ALA A 129 -17.43 -9.42 9.46
N ASP A 130 -17.23 -8.84 10.64
CA ASP A 130 -18.08 -7.81 11.23
C ASP A 130 -18.02 -6.46 10.49
N GLU A 131 -16.85 -6.08 9.94
CA GLU A 131 -16.73 -4.85 9.14
C GLU A 131 -17.47 -4.95 7.80
N VAL A 132 -17.64 -6.17 7.29
CA VAL A 132 -18.23 -6.44 5.96
C VAL A 132 -19.68 -6.90 6.03
N LYS A 133 -20.15 -7.40 7.19
CA LYS A 133 -21.49 -7.97 7.35
C LYS A 133 -22.58 -6.96 6.97
N GLY A 134 -23.42 -7.33 6.00
CA GLY A 134 -24.53 -6.50 5.52
C GLY A 134 -24.10 -5.28 4.68
N LYS A 135 -22.79 -5.13 4.41
CA LYS A 135 -22.27 -4.10 3.53
C LYS A 135 -22.18 -4.63 2.12
N THR A 136 -22.55 -3.79 1.15
CA THR A 136 -22.62 -4.19 -0.25
C THR A 136 -21.42 -3.72 -1.05
N HIS A 137 -20.77 -2.63 -0.61
CA HIS A 137 -19.67 -2.01 -1.34
C HIS A 137 -18.53 -1.59 -0.40
N TYR A 138 -17.33 -1.66 -0.97
CA TYR A 138 -16.07 -1.18 -0.42
C TYR A 138 -15.65 0.09 -1.16
N PHE A 139 -15.19 1.08 -0.40
CA PHE A 139 -14.66 2.33 -0.91
C PHE A 139 -13.20 2.46 -0.47
N SER A 140 -12.31 2.82 -1.40
CA SER A 140 -10.95 3.28 -1.09
C SER A 140 -10.71 4.65 -1.74
N ILE A 141 -10.13 5.57 -0.98
CA ILE A 141 -9.85 6.93 -1.41
C ILE A 141 -8.41 7.27 -1.08
N TYR A 142 -7.71 7.90 -2.03
CA TYR A 142 -6.35 8.37 -1.83
C TYR A 142 -6.08 9.67 -2.59
N PRO A 143 -5.26 10.57 -2.04
CA PRO A 143 -4.93 11.82 -2.70
C PRO A 143 -3.99 11.58 -3.90
N THR A 144 -4.15 12.38 -4.96
CA THR A 144 -3.43 12.22 -6.23
C THR A 144 -2.16 13.05 -6.34
N GLN A 145 -2.09 14.19 -5.65
CA GLN A 145 -0.99 15.15 -5.81
C GLN A 145 0.21 14.88 -4.89
N ASP A 146 0.03 14.06 -3.86
CA ASP A 146 1.11 13.63 -2.96
C ASP A 146 1.21 12.10 -2.95
N HIS A 147 2.33 11.56 -3.43
CA HIS A 147 2.75 10.18 -3.15
C HIS A 147 3.09 9.97 -1.65
N GLY A 148 3.13 11.07 -0.89
CA GLY A 148 3.32 11.12 0.55
C GLY A 148 2.06 10.77 1.37
N GLU A 149 2.29 10.51 2.64
CA GLU A 149 1.22 10.35 3.64
C GLU A 149 0.54 11.72 3.82
N ILE A 150 -0.64 11.95 3.22
CA ILE A 150 -1.46 13.09 3.67
C ILE A 150 -2.04 12.70 5.01
N ALA A 151 -1.28 13.01 6.07
CA ALA A 151 -1.78 13.03 7.43
C ALA A 151 -2.80 14.15 7.49
N LEU A 152 -4.09 13.81 7.37
CA LEU A 152 -5.18 14.78 7.54
C LEU A 152 -5.31 15.24 9.02
N GLY A 153 -4.31 14.98 9.88
CA GLY A 153 -4.34 15.27 11.30
C GLY A 153 -5.51 14.58 12.00
N ASP A 154 -6.29 15.36 12.74
CA ASP A 154 -7.46 14.88 13.49
C ASP A 154 -8.76 14.84 12.67
N VAL A 155 -8.76 15.33 11.43
CA VAL A 155 -9.96 15.27 10.60
C VAL A 155 -10.15 13.87 10.03
N LYS A 156 -11.41 13.45 9.91
CA LYS A 156 -11.78 12.14 9.38
C LYS A 156 -12.47 12.32 8.04
N LEU A 157 -12.27 11.37 7.13
CA LEU A 157 -13.04 11.32 5.90
C LEU A 157 -14.27 10.43 6.09
N ALA A 158 -15.35 10.80 5.43
CA ALA A 158 -16.52 9.96 5.25
C ALA A 158 -16.91 9.94 3.77
N ILE A 159 -17.49 8.83 3.33
CA ILE A 159 -18.25 8.80 2.08
C ILE A 159 -19.72 9.04 2.39
N GLN A 160 -20.36 9.89 1.59
CA GLN A 160 -21.80 10.01 1.51
C GLN A 160 -22.22 9.52 0.12
N VAL A 161 -23.18 8.59 0.08
CA VAL A 161 -23.77 8.08 -1.15
C VAL A 161 -25.26 8.40 -1.13
N THR A 162 -25.74 9.05 -2.17
CA THR A 162 -27.15 9.45 -2.33
C THR A 162 -27.69 8.87 -3.63
N ASN A 163 -28.83 8.18 -3.60
CA ASN A 163 -29.49 7.71 -4.83
C ASN A 163 -30.39 8.79 -5.44
N THR A 164 -30.95 8.52 -6.62
CA THR A 164 -31.85 9.43 -7.35
C THR A 164 -33.16 9.75 -6.62
N GLU A 165 -33.55 8.92 -5.64
CA GLU A 165 -34.72 9.12 -4.79
C GLU A 165 -34.41 9.95 -3.52
N GLY A 166 -33.15 10.35 -3.32
CA GLY A 166 -32.70 11.11 -2.15
C GLY A 166 -32.34 10.27 -0.91
N GLU A 167 -32.45 8.94 -0.96
CA GLU A 167 -31.95 8.06 0.10
C GLU A 167 -30.43 8.25 0.23
N THR A 168 -30.00 8.66 1.42
CA THR A 168 -28.60 8.94 1.72
C THR A 168 -28.05 7.96 2.74
N ARG A 169 -26.88 7.41 2.44
CA ARG A 169 -26.08 6.57 3.34
C ARG A 169 -24.71 7.20 3.55
N MET A 170 -24.17 7.07 4.75
CA MET A 170 -22.84 7.55 5.08
C MET A 170 -22.00 6.46 5.74
N ALA A 171 -20.71 6.48 5.47
CA ALA A 171 -19.73 5.64 6.17
C ALA A 171 -18.46 6.45 6.45
N LEU A 172 -17.98 6.39 7.69
CA LEU A 172 -16.65 6.90 8.04
C LEU A 172 -15.59 5.99 7.42
N LEU A 173 -14.55 6.61 6.86
CA LEU A 173 -13.40 5.92 6.31
C LEU A 173 -12.30 5.84 7.37
N LYS A 174 -11.67 4.67 7.47
CA LYS A 174 -10.51 4.43 8.34
C LYS A 174 -9.24 4.57 7.51
N TYR A 175 -8.25 5.27 8.06
CA TYR A 175 -6.94 5.34 7.41
C TYR A 175 -6.16 4.03 7.61
N SER A 176 -5.72 3.43 6.51
CA SER A 176 -4.80 2.30 6.51
C SER A 176 -3.39 2.81 6.30
N LYS A 177 -2.55 2.75 7.34
CA LYS A 177 -1.13 3.11 7.25
C LYS A 177 -0.36 2.24 6.26
N MET A 178 -0.73 0.96 6.17
CA MET A 178 -0.11 -0.01 5.25
C MET A 178 -0.38 0.36 3.79
N MET A 179 -1.65 0.63 3.44
CA MET A 179 -2.06 0.94 2.07
C MET A 179 -1.88 2.44 1.73
N ARG A 180 -1.71 3.28 2.74
CA ARG A 180 -1.74 4.74 2.64
C ARG A 180 -3.01 5.24 1.96
N THR A 181 -4.15 4.66 2.33
CA THR A 181 -5.49 4.96 1.78
C THR A 181 -6.52 5.08 2.89
N TYR A 182 -7.59 5.83 2.63
CA TYR A 182 -8.79 5.86 3.47
C TYR A 182 -9.78 4.84 2.93
N GLN A 183 -10.23 3.91 3.77
CA GLN A 183 -11.04 2.78 3.35
C GLN A 183 -12.26 2.55 4.24
N GLY A 184 -13.33 2.06 3.66
CA GLY A 184 -14.55 1.76 4.42
C GLY A 184 -15.56 0.96 3.63
N PHE A 185 -16.56 0.44 4.34
CA PHE A 185 -17.65 -0.33 3.76
C PHE A 185 -18.98 0.36 3.99
N ILE A 186 -19.86 0.30 3.00
CA ILE A 186 -21.18 0.88 3.05
C ILE A 186 -22.22 -0.10 2.50
N THR A 187 -23.44 0.02 2.99
CA THR A 187 -24.62 -0.54 2.33
C THR A 187 -25.11 0.52 1.37
N MET A 188 -24.93 0.32 0.06
CA MET A 188 -25.41 1.26 -0.95
C MET A 188 -26.93 1.44 -0.84
N PRO A 189 -27.44 2.68 -0.97
CA PRO A 189 -28.86 2.91 -1.15
C PRO A 189 -29.36 2.22 -2.43
N LYS A 190 -30.65 1.92 -2.50
CA LYS A 190 -31.21 1.21 -3.67
C LYS A 190 -31.08 2.05 -4.95
N GLY A 191 -31.14 1.40 -6.10
CA GLY A 191 -31.01 2.04 -7.42
C GLY A 191 -29.71 1.69 -8.14
N THR A 192 -29.59 2.16 -9.37
CA THR A 192 -28.43 1.89 -10.26
C THR A 192 -27.52 3.10 -10.44
N GLU A 193 -28.01 4.29 -10.09
CA GLU A 193 -27.26 5.55 -10.18
C GLU A 193 -27.16 6.18 -8.80
N HIS A 194 -25.95 6.64 -8.48
CA HIS A 194 -25.61 7.18 -7.17
C HIS A 194 -24.70 8.38 -7.30
N GLU A 195 -25.02 9.44 -6.58
CA GLU A 195 -24.10 10.53 -6.33
C GLU A 195 -23.19 10.17 -5.15
N VAL A 196 -21.88 10.28 -5.35
CA VAL A 196 -20.88 10.01 -4.31
C VAL A 196 -20.17 11.31 -3.92
N ARG A 197 -20.16 11.61 -2.62
CA ARG A 197 -19.46 12.77 -2.05
C ARG A 197 -18.45 12.32 -1.00
N VAL A 198 -17.23 12.85 -1.09
CA VAL A 198 -16.25 12.78 -0.01
C VAL A 198 -16.51 13.92 0.95
N ARG A 199 -16.68 13.60 2.22
CA ARG A 199 -16.93 14.57 3.29
C ARG A 199 -15.72 14.60 4.22
N VAL A 200 -15.21 15.79 4.49
CA VAL A 200 -14.30 16.03 5.61
C VAL A 200 -15.15 16.24 6.85
N THR A 201 -14.86 15.49 7.90
CA THR A 201 -15.57 15.54 9.18
C THR A 201 -14.60 15.96 10.28
N THR A 202 -15.07 16.85 11.15
CA THR A 202 -14.30 17.29 12.32
C THR A 202 -14.40 16.23 13.44
N PRO A 203 -13.49 16.26 14.42
CA PRO A 203 -13.71 15.58 15.69
C PRO A 203 -15.08 15.95 16.30
N ALA A 204 -15.61 15.07 17.14
CA ALA A 204 -16.88 15.31 17.82
C ALA A 204 -16.76 16.57 18.69
N VAL A 205 -17.69 17.51 18.51
CA VAL A 205 -17.77 18.73 19.32
C VAL A 205 -18.86 18.56 20.36
N LYS A 206 -18.56 18.86 21.62
CA LYS A 206 -19.60 18.95 22.66
C LYS A 206 -20.41 20.21 22.41
N ILE A 207 -21.68 20.04 22.07
CA ILE A 207 -22.64 21.14 21.96
C ILE A 207 -23.53 21.06 23.21
N SER A 208 -23.40 22.05 24.09
CA SER A 208 -24.37 22.26 25.16
C SER A 208 -25.60 22.91 24.54
N LEU A 209 -26.74 22.22 24.63
CA LEU A 209 -28.05 22.74 24.22
C LEU A 209 -28.65 23.61 25.33
#